data_AF-M0E2X0-F1
#
_entry.id   AF-M0E2X0-F1
#
_cell.length_a   1.000
_cell.length_b   1.000
_cell.length_c   1.000
_cell.angle_alpha   90.00
_cell.angle_beta   90.00
_cell.angle_gamma   90.00
#
_symmetry.space_group_name_H-M   'P 1'
#
loop_
_entity.id
_entity.type
_entity.pdbx_description
1 polymer ?
#
loop_
_entity_poly.entity_id
_entity_poly.type
_entity_poly.pdbx_seq_one_letter_code
_entity_poly.pdbx_strand_id
1 'polypeptide(L)'
;MGRNDGYNTFPTRVREEILDRDRYQCQVCGRLGPERGGNIDLEAHHMQEDPDLVDRDHPDNGTTMCIPCHHLVTHRMTVDDLPFDLDGVAAEVNLLYKDIEILTYLYEHGPATTSEIREVTSGAARTSIIERLWTLMSVDRKVDSLDEPLIDKDLDTDEWGYPSDIGRTVRCRIPESEEEMMDRLRDELLRRLLDAGVSRSTVALFFGRSRRATFYISKRAGALRIPFDDDEHPNMVMDSDEFDEVVDQLVRLFQESTA
;
A
#
# COMPACT_ATOMS: atom_id res chain seq x y z
N MET A 1 -41.10 -4.17 -3.23
CA MET A 1 -39.74 -4.62 -2.85
C MET A 1 -38.87 -3.38 -2.81
N GLY A 2 -38.84 -2.75 -1.64
CA GLY A 2 -38.03 -1.55 -1.40
C GLY A 2 -36.57 -1.94 -1.26
N ARG A 3 -35.68 -1.15 -1.85
CA ARG A 3 -34.23 -1.23 -1.63
C ARG A 3 -33.94 -0.67 -0.24
N ASN A 4 -33.69 -1.57 0.71
CA ASN A 4 -33.08 -1.37 2.03
C ASN A 4 -31.73 -2.10 1.95
N ASP A 5 -30.57 -1.68 2.46
CA ASP A 5 -30.13 -0.61 3.36
C ASP A 5 -28.71 -0.22 2.88
N GLY A 6 -28.24 1.03 2.94
CA GLY A 6 -27.56 1.54 4.12
C GLY A 6 -26.38 2.46 3.75
N TYR A 7 -26.67 3.65 3.23
CA TYR A 7 -25.76 4.80 3.39
C TYR A 7 -26.52 5.86 4.18
N ASN A 8 -26.54 5.68 5.51
CA ASN A 8 -27.25 6.54 6.45
C ASN A 8 -26.52 7.87 6.64
N THR A 9 -26.63 8.74 5.64
CA THR A 9 -26.02 10.08 5.59
C THR A 9 -26.92 11.12 6.25
N PHE A 10 -26.34 12.21 6.77
CA PHE A 10 -27.11 13.36 7.27
C PHE A 10 -28.01 13.96 6.16
N PRO A 11 -29.19 14.50 6.49
CA PRO A 11 -29.95 15.34 5.57
C PRO A 11 -29.11 16.48 5.02
N THR A 12 -29.29 16.86 3.75
CA THR A 12 -28.45 17.86 3.05
C THR A 12 -28.25 19.15 3.84
N ARG A 13 -29.33 19.68 4.43
CA ARG A 13 -29.30 20.89 5.25
C ARG A 13 -28.38 20.74 6.48
N VAL A 14 -28.47 19.60 7.17
CA VAL A 14 -27.64 19.32 8.35
C VAL A 14 -26.17 19.15 7.94
N ARG A 15 -25.93 18.47 6.82
CA ARG A 15 -24.58 18.32 6.26
C ARG A 15 -23.95 19.69 5.97
N GLU A 16 -24.68 20.60 5.32
CA GLU A 16 -24.20 21.96 5.06
C GLU A 16 -23.92 22.75 6.34
N GLU A 17 -24.78 22.62 7.35
CA GLU A 17 -24.61 23.24 8.67
C GLU A 17 -23.33 22.75 9.37
N ILE A 18 -23.05 21.44 9.34
CA ILE A 18 -21.83 20.84 9.90
C ILE A 18 -20.58 21.34 9.16
N LEU A 19 -20.61 21.33 7.82
CA LEU A 19 -19.49 21.78 6.98
C LEU A 19 -19.17 23.27 7.21
N ASP A 20 -20.19 24.13 7.32
CA ASP A 20 -20.00 25.56 7.56
C ASP A 20 -19.47 25.82 8.98
N ARG A 21 -20.03 25.15 10.00
CA ARG A 21 -19.56 25.21 11.40
C ARG A 21 -18.08 24.87 11.51
N ASP A 22 -17.67 23.80 10.86
CA ASP A 22 -16.29 23.31 10.88
C ASP A 22 -15.38 24.04 9.88
N ARG A 23 -15.94 25.06 9.21
CA ARG A 23 -15.27 25.91 8.24
C ARG A 23 -14.61 25.08 7.15
N TYR A 24 -15.34 24.15 6.53
CA TYR A 24 -14.87 23.34 5.39
C TYR A 24 -13.44 22.83 5.58
N GLN A 25 -13.16 22.32 6.78
CA GLN A 25 -11.85 21.81 7.17
C GLN A 25 -12.05 20.46 7.84
N CYS A 26 -11.27 19.47 7.40
CA CYS A 26 -11.27 18.16 8.03
C CYS A 26 -10.81 18.29 9.48
N GLN A 27 -11.66 17.89 10.43
CA GLN A 27 -11.38 17.99 11.86
C GLN A 27 -10.37 16.94 12.35
N VAL A 28 -10.02 15.97 11.50
CA VAL A 28 -9.01 14.94 11.81
C VAL A 28 -7.61 15.34 11.32
N CYS A 29 -7.47 15.71 10.04
CA CYS A 29 -6.16 15.98 9.43
C CYS A 29 -5.91 17.44 9.04
N GLY A 30 -6.90 18.32 9.21
CA GLY A 30 -6.77 19.77 8.96
C GLY A 30 -6.77 20.19 7.49
N ARG A 31 -6.88 19.26 6.53
CA ARG A 31 -6.97 19.62 5.09
C ARG A 31 -8.26 20.39 4.79
N LEU A 32 -8.18 21.34 3.85
CA LEU A 32 -9.26 22.24 3.48
C LEU A 32 -10.07 21.72 2.29
N GLY A 33 -11.39 21.93 2.32
CA GLY A 33 -12.29 21.67 1.20
C GLY A 33 -12.19 22.74 0.09
N PRO A 34 -12.81 22.49 -1.08
CA PRO A 34 -12.84 23.41 -2.21
C PRO A 34 -13.33 24.82 -1.85
N GLU A 35 -14.30 24.92 -0.94
CA GLU A 35 -14.91 26.17 -0.48
C GLU A 35 -13.93 27.08 0.26
N ARG A 36 -12.80 26.54 0.73
CA ARG A 36 -11.70 27.30 1.36
C ARG A 36 -10.40 27.25 0.56
N GLY A 37 -10.48 26.97 -0.74
CA GLY A 37 -9.32 26.93 -1.64
C GLY A 37 -8.44 25.70 -1.46
N GLY A 38 -8.92 24.67 -0.77
CA GLY A 38 -8.30 23.35 -0.79
C GLY A 38 -8.79 22.50 -1.98
N ASN A 39 -8.36 21.24 -2.03
CA ASN A 39 -8.62 20.35 -3.16
C ASN A 39 -9.10 18.95 -2.74
N ILE A 40 -9.60 18.81 -1.52
CA ILE A 40 -10.07 17.53 -1.00
C ILE A 40 -11.56 17.60 -0.70
N ASP A 41 -12.31 16.60 -1.15
CA ASP A 41 -13.74 16.52 -0.86
C ASP A 41 -13.96 16.21 0.63
N LEU A 42 -15.02 16.82 1.19
CA LEU A 42 -15.39 16.74 2.59
C LEU A 42 -16.79 16.16 2.75
N GLU A 43 -17.00 15.43 3.84
CA GLU A 43 -18.27 14.84 4.23
C GLU A 43 -18.55 15.09 5.72
N ALA A 44 -19.83 15.07 6.08
CA ALA A 44 -20.26 15.08 7.48
C ALA A 44 -20.36 13.64 7.98
N HIS A 45 -19.64 13.35 9.05
CA HIS A 45 -19.56 12.06 9.71
C HIS A 45 -20.30 12.08 11.04
N HIS A 46 -21.12 11.06 11.33
CA HIS A 46 -21.75 10.87 12.64
C HIS A 46 -20.68 10.47 13.66
N MET A 47 -20.54 11.22 14.76
CA MET A 47 -19.58 10.89 15.83
C MET A 47 -20.02 9.67 16.64
N GLN A 48 -21.33 9.50 16.83
CA GLN A 48 -21.95 8.39 17.55
C GLN A 48 -23.11 7.82 16.74
N GLU A 49 -23.22 6.48 16.70
CA GLU A 49 -24.31 5.79 16.00
C GLU A 49 -25.65 5.92 16.74
N ASP A 50 -25.60 5.85 18.08
CA ASP A 50 -26.75 6.01 18.98
C ASP A 50 -26.40 7.01 20.11
N PRO A 51 -26.54 8.33 19.85
CA PRO A 51 -26.23 9.37 20.83
C PRO A 51 -27.29 9.49 21.93
N ASP A 52 -26.86 9.55 23.20
CA ASP A 52 -27.77 9.61 24.36
C ASP A 52 -28.53 10.95 24.51
N LEU A 53 -28.00 12.05 23.96
CA LEU A 53 -28.41 13.43 24.31
C LEU A 53 -29.01 14.23 23.16
N VAL A 54 -28.88 13.74 21.93
CA VAL A 54 -29.35 14.43 20.71
C VAL A 54 -29.91 13.40 19.74
N ASP A 55 -30.69 13.85 18.75
CA ASP A 55 -31.06 12.96 17.65
C ASP A 55 -29.81 12.52 16.88
N ARG A 56 -29.82 11.29 16.36
CA ARG A 56 -28.72 10.75 15.53
C ARG A 56 -28.29 11.73 14.44
N ASP A 57 -29.24 12.31 13.71
CA ASP A 57 -28.98 13.25 12.62
C ASP A 57 -28.92 14.73 13.07
N HIS A 58 -28.74 14.99 14.37
CA HIS A 58 -28.54 16.34 14.87
C HIS A 58 -27.14 16.87 14.47
N PRO A 59 -26.98 18.15 14.06
CA PRO A 59 -25.69 18.72 13.67
C PRO A 59 -24.58 18.55 14.72
N ASP A 60 -24.94 18.57 16.01
CA ASP A 60 -23.97 18.39 17.11
C ASP A 60 -23.41 16.96 17.19
N ASN A 61 -24.09 15.96 16.63
CA ASN A 61 -23.55 14.61 16.45
C ASN A 61 -22.73 14.48 15.17
N GLY A 62 -22.56 15.55 14.39
CA GLY A 62 -21.82 15.54 13.13
C GLY A 62 -20.45 16.18 13.23
N THR A 63 -19.47 15.69 12.47
CA THR A 63 -18.14 16.32 12.30
C THR A 63 -17.67 16.27 10.85
N THR A 64 -16.97 17.30 10.40
CA THR A 64 -16.44 17.39 9.04
C THR A 64 -15.16 16.57 8.90
N MET A 65 -15.17 15.60 7.98
CA MET A 65 -14.01 14.79 7.65
C MET A 65 -13.76 14.82 6.14
N CYS A 66 -12.50 14.74 5.71
CA CYS A 66 -12.22 14.45 4.31
C CYS A 66 -12.50 12.97 4.01
N ILE A 67 -12.86 12.62 2.77
CA ILE A 67 -13.20 11.25 2.39
C ILE A 67 -12.16 10.21 2.91
N PRO A 68 -10.83 10.43 2.81
CA PRO A 68 -9.86 9.50 3.38
C PRO A 68 -9.95 9.32 4.90
N CYS A 69 -10.17 10.41 5.64
CA CYS A 69 -10.36 10.33 7.10
C CYS A 69 -11.73 9.74 7.45
N HIS A 70 -12.76 10.04 6.65
CA HIS A 70 -14.10 9.51 6.82
C HIS A 70 -14.09 7.99 6.67
N HIS A 71 -13.46 7.47 5.60
CA HIS A 71 -13.25 6.04 5.41
C HIS A 71 -12.40 5.45 6.55
N LEU A 72 -11.31 6.11 6.95
CA LEU A 72 -10.47 5.67 8.07
C LEU A 72 -11.22 5.61 9.41
N VAL A 73 -12.31 6.32 9.61
CA VAL A 73 -13.07 6.29 10.87
C VAL A 73 -14.26 5.34 10.77
N THR A 74 -14.91 5.26 9.61
CA THR A 74 -16.07 4.39 9.36
C THR A 74 -15.71 2.93 9.05
N HIS A 75 -14.57 2.69 8.41
CA HIS A 75 -14.13 1.38 7.93
C HIS A 75 -12.81 0.95 8.58
N ARG A 76 -12.66 1.15 9.91
CA ARG A 76 -11.49 0.59 10.62
C ARG A 76 -11.64 -0.92 10.73
N MET A 77 -11.40 -1.61 9.63
CA MET A 77 -10.91 -2.98 9.74
C MET A 77 -9.58 -2.90 10.49
N THR A 78 -9.55 -3.63 11.57
CA THR A 78 -8.39 -3.88 12.41
C THR A 78 -7.90 -5.30 12.13
N VAL A 79 -6.73 -5.64 12.66
CA VAL A 79 -6.21 -7.00 12.53
C VAL A 79 -7.19 -8.02 13.10
N ASP A 80 -7.97 -7.65 14.12
CA ASP A 80 -8.99 -8.51 14.73
C ASP A 80 -10.14 -8.88 13.77
N ASP A 81 -10.27 -8.15 12.64
CA ASP A 81 -11.25 -8.41 11.59
C ASP A 81 -10.70 -9.33 10.47
N LEU A 82 -9.43 -9.73 10.54
CA LEU A 82 -8.88 -10.68 9.59
C LEU A 82 -9.51 -12.07 9.82
N PRO A 83 -9.85 -12.79 8.74
CA PRO A 83 -10.46 -14.12 8.85
C PRO A 83 -9.47 -15.23 9.28
N PHE A 84 -8.23 -14.88 9.56
CA PHE A 84 -7.17 -15.75 10.04
C PHE A 84 -6.29 -15.00 11.05
N ASP A 85 -5.63 -15.75 11.94
CA ASP A 85 -4.70 -15.18 12.90
C ASP A 85 -3.36 -14.86 12.20
N LEU A 86 -2.76 -13.74 12.59
CA LEU A 86 -1.41 -13.35 12.21
C LEU A 86 -0.48 -13.55 13.41
N ASP A 87 -0.66 -14.62 14.20
CA ASP A 87 0.19 -15.16 15.28
C ASP A 87 1.19 -14.16 15.92
N GLY A 88 0.73 -12.99 16.40
CA GLY A 88 1.58 -11.93 16.97
C GLY A 88 2.43 -11.12 15.98
N VAL A 89 2.60 -11.62 14.76
CA VAL A 89 3.22 -10.97 13.60
C VAL A 89 2.55 -9.64 13.24
N ALA A 90 1.24 -9.53 13.47
CA ALA A 90 0.48 -8.31 13.21
C ALA A 90 1.07 -7.04 13.85
N ALA A 91 1.66 -7.17 15.06
CA ALA A 91 2.30 -6.05 15.76
C ALA A 91 3.61 -5.61 15.07
N GLU A 92 4.31 -6.53 14.40
CA GLU A 92 5.57 -6.27 13.69
C GLU A 92 5.32 -5.68 12.29
N VAL A 93 4.23 -6.09 11.64
CA VAL A 93 3.94 -5.76 10.24
C VAL A 93 3.35 -4.35 10.07
N ASN A 94 2.74 -3.78 11.13
CA ASN A 94 2.06 -2.48 11.10
C ASN A 94 1.17 -2.30 9.86
N LEU A 95 0.22 -3.23 9.70
CA LEU A 95 -0.75 -3.22 8.61
C LEU A 95 -1.62 -1.95 8.66
N LEU A 96 -1.82 -1.35 7.50
CA LEU A 96 -2.80 -0.28 7.32
C LEU A 96 -4.20 -0.89 7.13
N TYR A 97 -5.25 -0.11 7.40
CA TYR A 97 -6.63 -0.55 7.13
C TYR A 97 -6.83 -1.09 5.70
N LYS A 98 -6.18 -0.47 4.71
CA LYS A 98 -6.21 -0.92 3.30
C LYS A 98 -5.59 -2.30 3.10
N ASP A 99 -4.58 -2.63 3.89
CA ASP A 99 -3.98 -3.96 3.80
C ASP A 99 -4.94 -5.02 4.30
N ILE A 100 -5.64 -4.70 5.39
CA ILE A 100 -6.65 -5.58 5.97
C ILE A 100 -7.81 -5.76 4.98
N GLU A 101 -8.29 -4.68 4.36
CA GLU A 101 -9.31 -4.75 3.28
C GLU A 101 -8.85 -5.66 2.12
N ILE A 102 -7.60 -5.53 1.67
CA ILE A 102 -7.04 -6.37 0.60
C ILE A 102 -6.97 -7.84 1.04
N LEU A 103 -6.44 -8.12 2.23
CA LEU A 103 -6.28 -9.48 2.76
C LEU A 103 -7.64 -10.16 2.94
N THR A 104 -8.61 -9.48 3.55
CA THR A 104 -9.97 -10.01 3.72
C THR A 104 -10.63 -10.29 2.37
N TYR A 105 -10.52 -9.37 1.41
CA TYR A 105 -11.10 -9.58 0.08
C TYR A 105 -10.52 -10.83 -0.60
N LEU A 106 -9.20 -10.98 -0.61
CA LEU A 106 -8.52 -12.13 -1.20
C LEU A 106 -8.91 -13.44 -0.50
N TYR A 107 -9.17 -13.41 0.81
CA TYR A 107 -9.54 -14.60 1.56
C TYR A 107 -10.94 -15.09 1.18
N GLU A 108 -11.86 -14.15 0.99
CA GLU A 108 -13.24 -14.44 0.66
C GLU A 108 -13.46 -14.82 -0.82
N HIS A 109 -12.64 -14.27 -1.72
CA HIS A 109 -12.87 -14.35 -3.18
C HIS A 109 -11.79 -15.13 -3.93
N GLY A 110 -10.68 -15.47 -3.27
CA GLY A 110 -9.52 -16.11 -3.89
C GLY A 110 -8.66 -15.12 -4.70
N PRO A 111 -7.81 -15.64 -5.61
CA PRO A 111 -6.96 -14.81 -6.45
C PRO A 111 -7.74 -13.79 -7.27
N ALA A 112 -7.24 -12.55 -7.33
CA ALA A 112 -7.90 -11.46 -8.02
C ALA A 112 -6.93 -10.49 -8.68
N THR A 113 -7.38 -9.85 -9.76
CA THR A 113 -6.61 -8.81 -10.42
C THR A 113 -6.52 -7.54 -9.57
N THR A 114 -5.50 -6.71 -9.81
CA THR A 114 -5.40 -5.38 -9.18
C THR A 114 -6.65 -4.51 -9.39
N SER A 115 -7.36 -4.70 -10.50
CA SER A 115 -8.56 -3.92 -10.80
C SER A 115 -9.72 -4.30 -9.89
N GLU A 116 -9.97 -5.60 -9.70
CA GLU A 116 -11.02 -6.12 -8.82
C GLU A 116 -10.76 -5.73 -7.36
N ILE A 117 -9.52 -5.90 -6.88
CA ILE A 117 -9.13 -5.47 -5.53
C ILE A 117 -9.37 -3.97 -5.32
N ARG A 118 -9.11 -3.15 -6.34
CA ARG A 118 -9.34 -1.70 -6.27
C ARG A 118 -10.82 -1.33 -6.19
N GLU A 119 -11.72 -2.13 -6.75
CA GLU A 119 -13.16 -1.85 -6.72
C GLU A 119 -13.73 -1.94 -5.30
N VAL A 120 -13.14 -2.77 -4.44
CA VAL A 120 -13.53 -2.91 -3.03
C VAL A 120 -12.72 -2.03 -2.08
N THR A 121 -11.48 -1.69 -2.44
CA THR A 121 -10.60 -0.85 -1.59
C THR A 121 -10.90 0.64 -1.83
N SER A 122 -11.89 1.15 -1.11
CA SER A 122 -12.53 2.46 -1.35
C SER A 122 -11.56 3.64 -1.46
N GLY A 123 -11.66 4.40 -2.57
CA GLY A 123 -11.05 5.72 -2.74
C GLY A 123 -9.53 5.75 -2.98
N ALA A 124 -8.90 4.61 -3.28
CA ALA A 124 -7.46 4.55 -3.55
C ALA A 124 -7.16 4.66 -5.07
N ALA A 125 -6.20 5.51 -5.42
CA ALA A 125 -5.63 5.50 -6.76
C ALA A 125 -5.01 4.13 -7.07
N ARG A 126 -5.09 3.65 -8.33
CA ARG A 126 -4.53 2.35 -8.75
C ARG A 126 -3.07 2.17 -8.33
N THR A 127 -2.26 3.22 -8.45
CA THR A 127 -0.85 3.22 -8.03
C THR A 127 -0.69 2.99 -6.52
N SER A 128 -1.60 3.52 -5.69
CA SER A 128 -1.60 3.27 -4.25
C SER A 128 -1.91 1.81 -3.92
N ILE A 129 -2.84 1.17 -4.64
CA ILE A 129 -3.16 -0.26 -4.43
C ILE A 129 -1.97 -1.12 -4.83
N ILE A 130 -1.39 -0.86 -6.01
CA ILE A 130 -0.19 -1.58 -6.46
C ILE A 130 0.96 -1.44 -5.45
N GLU A 131 1.23 -0.23 -4.96
CA GLU A 131 2.23 0.01 -3.92
C GLU A 131 1.97 -0.81 -2.64
N ARG A 132 0.70 -0.96 -2.24
CA ARG A 132 0.32 -1.80 -1.09
C ARG A 132 0.51 -3.30 -1.38
N LEU A 133 0.09 -3.78 -2.55
CA LEU A 133 0.24 -5.19 -2.94
C LEU A 133 1.72 -5.64 -2.93
N TRP A 134 2.63 -4.86 -3.53
CA TRP A 134 4.06 -5.16 -3.44
C TRP A 134 4.61 -5.03 -2.01
N THR A 135 4.03 -4.15 -1.19
CA THR A 135 4.43 -4.06 0.22
C THR A 135 4.04 -5.33 0.96
N LEU A 136 2.79 -5.79 0.84
CA LEU A 136 2.29 -7.00 1.50
C LEU A 136 3.07 -8.25 1.09
N MET A 137 3.37 -8.38 -0.20
CA MET A 137 4.17 -9.47 -0.75
C MET A 137 5.64 -9.49 -0.29
N SER A 138 6.16 -8.38 0.26
CA SER A 138 7.55 -8.28 0.75
C SER A 138 7.67 -8.22 2.27
N VAL A 139 6.54 -8.33 3.00
CA VAL A 139 6.53 -8.20 4.46
C VAL A 139 7.38 -9.27 5.14
N ASP A 140 7.31 -10.51 4.65
CA ASP A 140 8.07 -11.67 5.15
C ASP A 140 9.57 -11.40 5.26
N ARG A 141 10.10 -10.51 4.41
CA ARG A 141 11.53 -10.19 4.37
C ARG A 141 11.98 -9.19 5.44
N LYS A 142 11.05 -8.67 6.24
CA LYS A 142 11.32 -7.68 7.29
C LYS A 142 10.89 -8.15 8.67
N VAL A 143 10.24 -9.30 8.74
CA VAL A 143 9.56 -9.80 9.92
C VAL A 143 9.97 -11.26 10.04
N ASP A 144 10.91 -11.52 10.96
CA ASP A 144 11.58 -12.82 11.10
C ASP A 144 10.60 -13.95 11.46
N SER A 145 9.43 -13.62 11.97
CA SER A 145 8.37 -14.57 12.31
C SER A 145 7.49 -15.00 11.13
N LEU A 146 7.72 -14.47 9.92
CA LEU A 146 7.02 -14.85 8.70
C LEU A 146 7.92 -15.66 7.78
N ASP A 147 7.66 -16.95 7.69
CA ASP A 147 8.38 -17.85 6.78
C ASP A 147 7.93 -17.68 5.32
N GLU A 148 6.70 -17.18 5.09
CA GLU A 148 6.09 -17.00 3.77
C GLU A 148 5.45 -15.60 3.62
N PRO A 149 5.35 -15.07 2.39
CA PRO A 149 4.58 -13.85 2.12
C PRO A 149 3.14 -13.93 2.60
N LEU A 150 2.58 -12.78 2.97
CA LEU A 150 1.13 -12.66 3.23
C LEU A 150 0.30 -12.82 1.96
N ILE A 151 0.80 -12.32 0.83
CA ILE A 151 0.20 -12.50 -0.49
C ILE A 151 1.30 -12.70 -1.53
N ASP A 152 0.98 -13.38 -2.61
CA ASP A 152 1.84 -13.58 -3.76
C ASP A 152 1.12 -13.16 -5.05
N LYS A 153 1.86 -13.13 -6.15
CA LYS A 153 1.36 -12.78 -7.46
C LYS A 153 1.63 -13.92 -8.44
N ASP A 154 0.57 -14.33 -9.13
CA ASP A 154 0.64 -15.35 -10.17
C ASP A 154 1.29 -14.77 -11.43
N LEU A 155 2.22 -15.54 -11.99
CA LEU A 155 2.98 -15.19 -13.17
C LEU A 155 2.14 -15.30 -14.45
N ASP A 156 1.25 -16.28 -14.51
CA ASP A 156 0.51 -16.62 -15.72
C ASP A 156 -0.79 -15.81 -15.81
N THR A 157 -1.44 -15.51 -14.67
CA THR A 157 -2.72 -14.78 -14.62
C THR A 157 -2.59 -13.30 -14.25
N ASP A 158 -1.44 -12.85 -13.72
CA ASP A 158 -1.23 -11.50 -13.16
C ASP A 158 -2.09 -11.20 -11.90
N GLU A 159 -2.76 -12.21 -11.35
CA GLU A 159 -3.60 -12.12 -10.16
C GLU A 159 -2.77 -12.11 -8.87
N TRP A 160 -3.36 -11.57 -7.81
CA TRP A 160 -2.81 -11.56 -6.46
C TRP A 160 -3.65 -12.47 -5.58
N GLY A 161 -3.03 -13.20 -4.67
CA GLY A 161 -3.73 -14.15 -3.79
C GLY A 161 -2.83 -14.62 -2.66
N TYR A 162 -3.33 -15.51 -1.80
CA TYR A 162 -2.47 -16.18 -0.82
C TYR A 162 -1.50 -17.13 -1.52
N PRO A 163 -0.31 -17.40 -0.96
CA PRO A 163 0.67 -18.27 -1.60
C PRO A 163 0.12 -19.66 -1.95
N SER A 164 -0.79 -20.20 -1.13
CA SER A 164 -1.47 -21.48 -1.38
C SER A 164 -2.41 -21.49 -2.58
N ASP A 165 -2.88 -20.31 -3.00
CA ASP A 165 -3.87 -20.15 -4.07
C ASP A 165 -3.23 -19.76 -5.41
N ILE A 166 -1.92 -19.50 -5.41
CA ILE A 166 -1.16 -19.06 -6.57
C ILE A 166 -0.49 -20.27 -7.24
N GLY A 167 -0.63 -20.37 -8.56
CA GLY A 167 -0.10 -21.49 -9.33
C GLY A 167 1.40 -21.37 -9.56
N ARG A 168 1.84 -20.24 -10.12
CA ARG A 168 3.27 -19.98 -10.39
C ARG A 168 3.66 -18.59 -9.89
N THR A 169 4.47 -18.54 -8.84
CA THR A 169 4.95 -17.28 -8.27
C THR A 169 5.83 -16.48 -9.24
N VAL A 170 5.70 -15.15 -9.18
CA VAL A 170 6.65 -14.22 -9.82
C VAL A 170 7.94 -14.04 -9.02
N ARG A 171 7.98 -14.47 -7.75
CA ARG A 171 9.12 -14.29 -6.83
C ARG A 171 10.28 -15.23 -7.17
N CYS A 172 11.49 -14.77 -6.88
CA CYS A 172 12.73 -15.56 -6.87
C CYS A 172 12.97 -16.40 -8.13
N ARG A 173 12.37 -16.01 -9.26
CA ARG A 173 12.56 -16.68 -10.55
C ARG A 173 13.52 -15.92 -11.43
N ILE A 174 14.19 -16.66 -12.29
CA ILE A 174 14.93 -16.08 -13.41
C ILE A 174 13.92 -15.49 -14.41
N PRO A 175 14.10 -14.22 -14.81
CA PRO A 175 13.34 -13.61 -15.91
C PRO A 175 13.47 -14.39 -17.23
N GLU A 176 12.35 -14.53 -17.96
CA GLU A 176 12.34 -15.31 -19.21
C GLU A 176 12.81 -14.48 -20.42
N SER A 177 12.78 -13.15 -20.30
CA SER A 177 13.27 -12.21 -21.32
C SER A 177 14.41 -11.36 -20.79
N GLU A 178 15.31 -10.96 -21.69
CA GLU A 178 16.40 -10.03 -21.40
C GLU A 178 15.87 -8.66 -20.90
N GLU A 179 14.76 -8.19 -21.48
CA GLU A 179 14.11 -6.94 -21.05
C GLU A 179 13.63 -7.03 -19.60
N GLU A 180 12.93 -8.11 -19.24
CA GLU A 180 12.50 -8.33 -17.85
C GLU A 180 13.71 -8.45 -16.91
N MET A 181 14.76 -9.17 -17.34
CA MET A 181 16.00 -9.31 -16.57
C MET A 181 16.63 -7.96 -16.26
N MET A 182 16.80 -7.11 -17.27
CA MET A 182 17.39 -5.79 -17.11
C MET A 182 16.54 -4.87 -16.23
N ASP A 183 15.22 -4.94 -16.36
CA ASP A 183 14.32 -4.16 -15.51
C ASP A 183 14.37 -4.61 -14.05
N ARG A 184 14.39 -5.92 -13.78
CA ARG A 184 14.58 -6.41 -12.42
C ARG A 184 15.93 -5.97 -11.86
N LEU A 185 17.03 -6.12 -12.61
CA LEU A 185 18.38 -5.74 -12.14
C LEU A 185 18.46 -4.25 -11.80
N ARG A 186 17.84 -3.40 -12.61
CA ARG A 186 17.76 -1.95 -12.34
C ARG A 186 16.95 -1.65 -11.09
N ASP A 187 15.81 -2.30 -10.91
CA ASP A 187 14.97 -2.14 -9.73
C ASP A 187 15.71 -2.59 -8.46
N GLU A 188 16.46 -3.68 -8.56
CA GLU A 188 17.26 -4.24 -7.47
C GLU A 188 18.45 -3.36 -7.11
N LEU A 189 19.17 -2.83 -8.10
CA LEU A 189 20.22 -1.83 -7.89
C LEU A 189 19.65 -0.59 -7.19
N LEU A 190 18.50 -0.09 -7.66
CA LEU A 190 17.80 1.02 -7.05
C LEU A 190 17.48 0.74 -5.58
N ARG A 191 16.95 -0.46 -5.27
CA ARG A 191 16.62 -0.87 -3.91
C ARG A 191 17.86 -0.93 -3.03
N ARG A 192 18.93 -1.62 -3.46
CA ARG A 192 20.18 -1.76 -2.66
C ARG A 192 20.86 -0.42 -2.40
N LEU A 193 20.86 0.51 -3.37
CA LEU A 193 21.35 1.88 -3.14
C LEU A 193 20.56 2.63 -2.07
N LEU A 194 19.23 2.46 -2.02
CA LEU A 194 18.41 3.05 -0.97
C LEU A 194 18.68 2.40 0.39
N ASP A 195 18.85 1.08 0.43
CA ASP A 195 19.17 0.34 1.66
C ASP A 195 20.57 0.71 2.20
N ALA A 196 21.52 1.00 1.30
CA ALA A 196 22.85 1.54 1.63
C ALA A 196 22.84 3.03 2.06
N GLY A 197 21.66 3.66 2.13
CA GLY A 197 21.50 5.03 2.63
C GLY A 197 21.68 6.14 1.60
N VAL A 198 21.81 5.82 0.31
CA VAL A 198 21.84 6.84 -0.74
C VAL A 198 20.50 7.58 -0.78
N SER A 199 20.54 8.91 -0.87
CA SER A 199 19.33 9.72 -0.81
C SER A 199 18.37 9.37 -1.96
N ARG A 200 17.07 9.29 -1.66
CA ARG A 200 16.04 9.05 -2.70
C ARG A 200 16.08 10.07 -3.83
N SER A 201 16.47 11.31 -3.55
CA SER A 201 16.59 12.35 -4.58
C SER A 201 17.73 12.03 -5.55
N THR A 202 18.88 11.59 -5.03
CA THR A 202 20.04 11.15 -5.83
C THR A 202 19.67 9.93 -6.68
N VAL A 203 19.07 8.91 -6.06
CA VAL A 203 18.63 7.70 -6.75
C VAL A 203 17.60 8.03 -7.84
N ALA A 204 16.59 8.84 -7.53
CA ALA A 204 15.58 9.25 -8.51
C ALA A 204 16.21 9.95 -9.73
N LEU A 205 17.18 10.86 -9.49
CA LEU A 205 17.90 11.55 -10.56
C LEU A 205 18.72 10.56 -11.42
N PHE A 206 19.50 9.68 -10.78
CA PHE A 206 20.36 8.72 -11.48
C PHE A 206 19.56 7.78 -12.39
N PHE A 207 18.43 7.26 -11.91
CA PHE A 207 17.57 6.37 -12.70
C PHE A 207 16.60 7.11 -13.64
N GLY A 208 16.63 8.45 -13.69
CA GLY A 208 15.70 9.24 -14.50
C GLY A 208 14.23 9.02 -14.11
N ARG A 209 13.96 8.82 -12.81
CA ARG A 209 12.62 8.55 -12.27
C ARG A 209 12.16 9.69 -11.37
N SER A 210 10.85 9.76 -11.12
CA SER A 210 10.34 10.63 -10.07
C SER A 210 10.66 10.07 -8.69
N ARG A 211 10.83 10.94 -7.69
CA ARG A 211 11.00 10.53 -6.28
C ARG A 211 9.83 9.68 -5.78
N ARG A 212 8.63 9.83 -6.36
CA ARG A 212 7.47 8.99 -6.03
C ARG A 212 7.65 7.58 -6.59
N ALA A 213 8.10 7.45 -7.84
CA ALA A 213 8.29 6.15 -8.49
C ALA A 213 9.31 5.26 -7.78
N THR A 214 10.33 5.84 -7.12
CA THR A 214 11.33 5.07 -6.38
C THR A 214 10.73 4.28 -5.21
N PHE A 215 9.62 4.75 -4.60
CA PHE A 215 8.93 3.98 -3.55
C PHE A 215 8.36 2.69 -4.12
N TYR A 216 7.58 2.82 -5.20
CA TYR A 216 6.99 1.69 -5.90
C TYR A 216 8.06 0.69 -6.37
N ILE A 217 9.13 1.19 -7.03
CA ILE A 217 10.19 0.34 -7.57
C ILE A 217 10.90 -0.44 -6.46
N SER A 218 11.28 0.23 -5.36
CA SER A 218 11.94 -0.42 -4.23
C SER A 218 11.09 -1.51 -3.59
N LYS A 219 9.77 -1.28 -3.46
CA LYS A 219 8.83 -2.31 -2.96
C LYS A 219 8.72 -3.50 -3.90
N ARG A 220 8.59 -3.23 -5.20
CA ARG A 220 8.52 -4.28 -6.23
C ARG A 220 9.80 -5.12 -6.27
N ALA A 221 10.98 -4.50 -6.26
CA ALA A 221 12.26 -5.22 -6.21
C ALA A 221 12.36 -6.09 -4.95
N GLY A 222 11.98 -5.57 -3.78
CA GLY A 222 12.02 -6.32 -2.52
C GLY A 222 11.07 -7.52 -2.52
N ALA A 223 9.91 -7.40 -3.16
CA ALA A 223 8.96 -8.49 -3.31
C ALA A 223 9.42 -9.54 -4.32
N LEU A 224 9.85 -9.11 -5.51
CA LEU A 224 10.25 -10.01 -6.58
C LEU A 224 11.50 -10.80 -6.21
N ARG A 225 12.55 -10.12 -5.71
CA ARG A 225 13.93 -10.61 -5.55
C ARG A 225 14.46 -11.36 -6.77
N ILE A 226 15.51 -10.82 -7.37
CA ILE A 226 16.25 -11.56 -8.38
C ILE A 226 17.05 -12.64 -7.66
N PRO A 227 17.01 -13.91 -8.11
CA PRO A 227 17.96 -14.89 -7.63
C PRO A 227 19.35 -14.51 -8.18
N PHE A 228 20.26 -14.13 -7.29
CA PHE A 228 21.68 -14.01 -7.61
C PHE A 228 22.33 -15.38 -7.51
N ASP A 229 23.48 -15.55 -8.14
CA ASP A 229 24.29 -16.76 -7.98
C ASP A 229 24.87 -16.73 -6.57
N ASP A 230 24.40 -17.65 -5.73
CA ASP A 230 24.78 -17.83 -4.33
C ASP A 230 24.66 -19.31 -3.92
N ASP A 231 24.98 -19.62 -2.66
CA ASP A 231 24.94 -20.99 -2.13
C ASP A 231 23.53 -21.64 -2.22
N GLU A 232 22.46 -20.83 -2.17
CA GLU A 232 21.07 -21.30 -2.25
C GLU A 232 20.59 -21.40 -3.71
N HIS A 233 21.25 -20.69 -4.62
CA HIS A 233 20.84 -20.53 -6.01
C HIS A 233 22.02 -20.60 -7.01
N PRO A 234 22.64 -21.78 -7.20
CA PRO A 234 23.80 -21.91 -8.09
C PRO A 234 23.43 -21.73 -9.58
N ASN A 235 24.27 -21.03 -10.35
CA ASN A 235 24.17 -20.71 -11.79
C ASN A 235 23.09 -19.68 -12.16
N MET A 236 22.84 -18.69 -11.30
CA MET A 236 21.85 -17.65 -11.55
C MET A 236 22.42 -16.41 -12.28
N VAL A 237 21.63 -15.34 -12.32
CA VAL A 237 21.77 -14.18 -13.23
C VAL A 237 23.13 -13.49 -13.14
N MET A 238 23.69 -13.38 -11.94
CA MET A 238 24.98 -12.76 -11.65
C MET A 238 25.42 -13.13 -10.24
N ASP A 239 26.73 -13.19 -10.01
CA ASP A 239 27.31 -13.37 -8.68
C ASP A 239 26.87 -12.25 -7.72
N SER A 240 26.43 -12.61 -6.52
CA SER A 240 25.95 -11.61 -5.55
C SER A 240 27.05 -10.67 -5.09
N ASP A 241 28.28 -11.17 -4.91
CA ASP A 241 29.42 -10.37 -4.46
C ASP A 241 29.82 -9.37 -5.56
N GLU A 242 29.84 -9.79 -6.83
CA GLU A 242 30.08 -8.89 -7.96
C GLU A 242 29.03 -7.77 -8.03
N PHE A 243 27.75 -8.08 -7.75
CA PHE A 243 26.72 -7.04 -7.71
C PHE A 243 26.89 -6.07 -6.53
N ASP A 244 27.27 -6.58 -5.37
CA ASP A 244 27.52 -5.76 -4.18
C ASP A 244 28.73 -4.84 -4.39
N GLU A 245 29.77 -5.29 -5.10
CA GLU A 245 30.87 -4.42 -5.53
C GLU A 245 30.38 -3.25 -6.40
N VAL A 246 29.44 -3.49 -7.32
CA VAL A 246 28.84 -2.43 -8.15
C VAL A 246 28.06 -1.43 -7.28
N VAL A 247 27.28 -1.92 -6.32
CA VAL A 247 26.54 -1.08 -5.36
C VAL A 247 27.52 -0.20 -4.58
N ASP A 248 28.57 -0.79 -4.01
CA ASP A 248 29.57 -0.10 -3.20
C ASP A 248 30.31 1.00 -3.99
N GLN A 249 30.69 0.73 -5.23
CA GLN A 249 31.33 1.71 -6.10
C GLN A 249 30.41 2.90 -6.37
N LEU A 250 29.13 2.66 -6.64
CA LEU A 250 28.15 3.71 -6.86
C LEU A 250 27.86 4.52 -5.59
N VAL A 251 27.80 3.87 -4.42
CA VAL A 251 27.66 4.55 -3.12
C VAL A 251 28.83 5.52 -2.92
N ARG A 252 30.07 5.09 -3.14
CA ARG A 252 31.26 5.96 -3.04
C ARG A 252 31.18 7.14 -4.00
N LEU A 253 30.81 6.89 -5.26
CA LEU A 253 30.63 7.94 -6.27
C LEU A 253 29.57 8.98 -5.87
N PHE A 254 28.47 8.55 -5.25
CA PHE A 254 27.43 9.49 -4.78
C PHE A 254 27.86 10.28 -3.54
N GLN A 255 28.70 9.71 -2.68
CA GLN A 255 29.28 10.41 -1.53
C GLN A 255 30.30 11.46 -1.99
N GLU A 256 31.16 11.14 -2.96
CA GLU A 256 32.17 12.07 -3.50
C GLU A 256 31.56 13.24 -4.29
N SER A 257 30.44 13.01 -4.99
CA SER A 257 29.77 14.05 -5.78
C SER A 257 28.89 15.01 -4.96
N THR A 258 28.73 14.75 -3.66
CA THR A 258 27.96 15.61 -2.74
C THR A 258 28.81 16.34 -1.69
N ALA A 259 30.14 16.14 -1.71
CA ALA A 259 31.14 16.86 -0.92
C ALA A 259 31.68 18.09 -1.67
#